data_AF-A0A1E5VV46-F1
#
_entry.id   AF-A0A1E5VV46-F1
#
_cell.length_a   1.000
_cell.length_b   1.000
_cell.length_c   1.000
_cell.angle_alpha   90.00
_cell.angle_beta   90.00
_cell.angle_gamma   90.00
#
_symmetry.space_group_name_H-M   'P 1'
#
loop_
_entity.id
_entity.type
_entity.pdbx_description
1 polymer ?
#
loop_
_entity_poly.entity_id
_entity_poly.type
_entity_poly.pdbx_seq_one_letter_code
_entity_poly.pdbx_strand_id
1 'polypeptide(L)'
;MSRDTAARHPVTTPPQEAEGGEDHHPGRASIDADCRFCEMTRQHHPQCARRLPKRIILVRHGESQGNLDMSAYTTTPDYRIPLTALGVEQARAAGRGILDVVASGGGNWKVYFYVSPYARTRATLREIGRAFPRDRVIGAREECRVREQDFGNFQVEERMRAVKETRQRFGRFFFRFPEGESAADVFDRVASFLESLWRDIDMGRLDQNPSCETNLVIVSHGLTSRVFLMKWFKWTVDQFERLNNFENCEFRVMQLGPGGEYSLLVHHTKEELEQWGMSPEMIADQQWRASANRRSWAEECSSFIDSFFEDPKDSSESSEDEEEEKENGKIKQLE
;
A
#
# COMPACT_ATOMS: atom_id res chain seq x y z
N MET A 1 -49.01 -57.48 -36.04
CA MET A 1 -49.21 -58.18 -37.32
C MET A 1 -48.20 -57.59 -38.31
N SER A 2 -46.96 -58.07 -38.28
CA SER A 2 -46.43 -59.13 -39.15
C SER A 2 -46.25 -58.67 -40.60
N ARG A 3 -45.01 -58.43 -41.02
CA ARG A 3 -44.20 -59.42 -41.77
C ARG A 3 -42.84 -58.86 -42.17
N ASP A 4 -41.85 -59.72 -42.01
CA ASP A 4 -40.50 -59.68 -42.53
C ASP A 4 -40.42 -59.44 -44.05
N THR A 5 -39.34 -58.81 -44.49
CA THR A 5 -38.59 -59.29 -45.66
C THR A 5 -37.15 -58.79 -45.64
N ALA A 6 -36.23 -59.74 -45.81
CA ALA A 6 -34.78 -59.59 -45.77
C ALA A 6 -34.17 -59.16 -47.11
N ALA A 7 -33.05 -58.43 -47.09
CA ALA A 7 -32.06 -58.43 -48.18
C ALA A 7 -30.66 -57.92 -47.74
N ARG A 8 -29.75 -58.89 -47.55
CA ARG A 8 -28.32 -59.00 -47.98
C ARG A 8 -27.27 -57.89 -47.70
N HIS A 9 -26.18 -58.33 -47.04
CA HIS A 9 -24.87 -57.70 -46.79
C HIS A 9 -23.98 -57.53 -48.06
N PRO A 10 -22.85 -56.78 -47.96
CA PRO A 10 -21.54 -57.32 -47.52
C PRO A 10 -20.86 -56.42 -46.46
N VAL A 11 -20.42 -56.90 -45.29
CA VAL A 11 -19.14 -57.56 -44.95
C VAL A 11 -17.89 -56.81 -45.41
N THR A 12 -17.29 -56.05 -44.48
CA THR A 12 -15.85 -55.78 -44.43
C THR A 12 -15.40 -55.93 -42.98
N THR A 13 -14.65 -56.99 -42.69
CA THR A 13 -13.96 -57.25 -41.42
C THR A 13 -12.67 -56.41 -41.32
N PRO A 14 -12.19 -56.14 -40.09
CA PRO A 14 -11.14 -55.16 -39.78
C PRO A 14 -9.73 -55.78 -39.80
N PRO A 15 -8.65 -54.99 -39.87
CA PRO A 15 -7.33 -55.46 -39.49
C PRO A 15 -7.16 -55.41 -37.96
N GLN A 16 -6.46 -56.43 -37.50
CA GLN A 16 -6.21 -56.82 -36.11
C GLN A 16 -5.22 -55.90 -35.38
N GLU A 17 -5.34 -56.00 -34.06
CA GLU A 17 -4.46 -55.50 -33.01
C GLU A 17 -2.98 -55.84 -33.22
N ALA A 18 -2.10 -54.91 -32.83
CA ALA A 18 -0.78 -55.22 -32.33
C ALA A 18 -0.53 -54.35 -31.09
N GLU A 19 -0.49 -55.03 -29.94
CA GLU A 19 -0.04 -54.51 -28.65
C GLU A 19 1.42 -54.06 -28.72
N GLY A 20 1.77 -53.04 -27.93
CA GLY A 20 3.17 -52.79 -27.57
C GLY A 20 3.46 -51.38 -27.07
N GLY A 21 3.65 -51.26 -25.76
CA GLY A 21 4.60 -50.29 -25.20
C GLY A 21 3.99 -49.07 -24.53
N GLU A 22 3.86 -49.13 -23.22
CA GLU A 22 3.79 -47.98 -22.33
C GLU A 22 5.03 -47.09 -22.52
N ASP A 23 4.82 -45.79 -22.73
CA ASP A 23 5.74 -44.75 -22.27
C ASP A 23 4.92 -43.53 -21.84
N HIS A 24 4.69 -43.45 -20.53
CA HIS A 24 4.08 -42.31 -19.86
C HIS A 24 5.02 -41.11 -19.95
N HIS A 25 4.68 -40.13 -20.79
CA HIS A 25 5.13 -38.75 -20.64
C HIS A 25 3.90 -37.89 -20.34
N PRO A 26 3.73 -37.35 -19.12
CA PRO A 26 2.68 -36.36 -18.90
C PRO A 26 3.13 -35.06 -19.56
N GLY A 27 2.67 -34.88 -20.80
CA GLY A 27 2.67 -33.60 -21.48
C GLY A 27 1.97 -32.57 -20.61
N ARG A 28 2.77 -31.62 -20.13
CA ARG A 28 2.44 -30.29 -19.60
C ARG A 28 0.95 -29.92 -19.79
N ALA A 29 0.17 -30.17 -18.75
CA ALA A 29 -1.22 -29.74 -18.67
C ALA A 29 -1.30 -28.21 -18.86
N SER A 30 -2.32 -27.80 -19.61
CA SER A 30 -2.73 -26.42 -19.84
C SER A 30 -2.72 -25.59 -18.55
N ILE A 31 -1.82 -24.60 -18.49
CA ILE A 31 -1.95 -23.50 -17.54
C ILE A 31 -2.99 -22.57 -18.14
N ASP A 32 -4.27 -22.86 -17.93
CA ASP A 32 -5.29 -21.82 -17.89
C ASP A 32 -6.64 -22.39 -17.44
N ALA A 33 -7.36 -21.52 -16.72
CA ALA A 33 -8.75 -21.62 -16.29
C ALA A 33 -9.06 -22.54 -15.10
N ASP A 34 -8.78 -22.07 -13.87
CA ASP A 34 -9.85 -21.76 -12.92
C ASP A 34 -9.30 -21.26 -11.57
N CYS A 35 -9.71 -20.07 -11.15
CA CYS A 35 -9.63 -19.66 -9.75
C CYS A 35 -10.86 -18.80 -9.43
N ARG A 36 -12.05 -19.43 -9.39
CA ARG A 36 -13.24 -18.91 -8.67
C ARG A 36 -13.01 -19.07 -7.17
N PHE A 37 -12.07 -18.32 -6.60
CA PHE A 37 -11.76 -18.29 -5.16
C PHE A 37 -12.02 -19.61 -4.42
N CYS A 38 -11.35 -20.68 -4.87
CA CYS A 38 -11.29 -21.99 -4.23
C CYS A 38 -12.65 -22.69 -3.97
N GLU A 39 -13.67 -22.30 -4.74
CA GLU A 39 -15.10 -22.65 -4.73
C GLU A 39 -15.86 -22.71 -3.40
N MET A 40 -15.28 -23.11 -2.25
CA MET A 40 -16.03 -23.19 -0.98
C MET A 40 -15.18 -23.21 0.33
N THR A 41 -13.85 -23.43 0.33
CA THR A 41 -13.20 -24.09 1.51
C THR A 41 -11.81 -23.63 2.01
N ARG A 42 -11.41 -22.36 1.87
CA ARG A 42 -10.35 -21.77 2.73
C ARG A 42 -8.93 -22.40 2.64
N GLN A 43 -8.21 -22.22 1.55
CA GLN A 43 -6.75 -22.03 1.54
C GLN A 43 -6.31 -21.66 0.11
N HIS A 44 -5.68 -20.50 -0.04
CA HIS A 44 -5.15 -20.06 -1.34
C HIS A 44 -4.07 -21.02 -1.83
N HIS A 45 -4.23 -21.55 -3.03
CA HIS A 45 -3.15 -22.25 -3.71
C HIS A 45 -2.02 -21.24 -4.00
N PRO A 46 -0.74 -21.55 -3.68
CA PRO A 46 0.40 -20.62 -3.82
C PRO A 46 0.68 -20.18 -5.28
N GLN A 47 -0.06 -20.69 -6.25
CA GLN A 47 0.04 -20.38 -7.68
C GLN A 47 -1.11 -19.53 -8.23
N CYS A 48 -2.19 -19.27 -7.46
CA CYS A 48 -3.25 -18.35 -7.91
C CYS A 48 -2.76 -16.90 -7.72
N ALA A 49 -2.57 -16.18 -8.83
CA ALA A 49 -2.03 -14.82 -8.81
C ALA A 49 -2.98 -13.87 -8.04
N ARG A 50 -2.48 -13.29 -6.95
CA ARG A 50 -3.17 -12.28 -6.15
C ARG A 50 -3.64 -11.13 -7.06
N ARG A 51 -4.96 -10.87 -7.09
CA ARG A 51 -5.54 -9.75 -7.82
C ARG A 51 -5.46 -8.49 -6.97
N LEU A 52 -4.42 -7.71 -7.22
CA LEU A 52 -4.22 -6.43 -6.57
C LEU A 52 -5.06 -5.33 -7.25
N PRO A 53 -5.61 -4.37 -6.48
CA PRO A 53 -6.21 -3.18 -7.07
C PRO A 53 -5.26 -2.48 -8.03
N LYS A 54 -5.74 -2.04 -9.19
CA LYS A 54 -4.91 -1.31 -10.16
C LYS A 54 -4.36 -0.02 -9.55
N ARG A 55 -5.16 0.67 -8.74
CA ARG A 55 -4.81 1.94 -8.08
C ARG A 55 -5.30 1.99 -6.65
N ILE A 56 -4.52 2.65 -5.80
CA ILE A 56 -4.91 3.12 -4.48
C ILE A 56 -4.73 4.63 -4.47
N ILE A 57 -5.80 5.37 -4.24
CA ILE A 57 -5.85 6.83 -4.37
C ILE A 57 -6.14 7.40 -2.99
N LEU A 58 -5.16 8.11 -2.42
CA LEU A 58 -5.28 8.78 -1.14
C LEU A 58 -5.79 10.20 -1.38
N VAL A 59 -6.80 10.63 -0.64
CA VAL A 59 -7.42 11.95 -0.81
C VAL A 59 -7.52 12.66 0.54
N ARG A 60 -6.98 13.87 0.66
CA ARG A 60 -7.26 14.73 1.83
C ARG A 60 -8.64 15.35 1.67
N HIS A 61 -9.37 15.50 2.78
CA HIS A 61 -10.64 16.24 2.77
C HIS A 61 -10.49 17.68 2.21
N GLY A 62 -11.59 18.22 1.69
CA GLY A 62 -11.66 19.62 1.25
C GLY A 62 -11.51 20.60 2.40
N GLU A 63 -11.38 21.88 2.09
CA GLU A 63 -11.26 22.93 3.10
C GLU A 63 -12.42 22.84 4.13
N SER A 64 -12.05 22.93 5.40
CA SER A 64 -12.98 22.86 6.53
C SER A 64 -12.95 24.15 7.35
N GLN A 65 -13.98 24.37 8.16
CA GLN A 65 -14.03 25.57 9.03
C GLN A 65 -12.79 25.66 9.93
N GLY A 66 -12.29 24.51 10.41
CA GLY A 66 -11.06 24.44 11.19
C GLY A 66 -9.77 24.67 10.39
N ASN A 67 -9.82 24.75 9.05
CA ASN A 67 -8.67 25.21 8.25
C ASN A 67 -8.65 26.74 8.10
N LEU A 68 -9.82 27.37 8.06
CA LEU A 68 -9.93 28.84 8.02
C LEU A 68 -9.68 29.46 9.39
N ASP A 69 -10.25 28.87 10.44
CA ASP A 69 -10.18 29.39 11.79
C ASP A 69 -9.92 28.26 12.79
N MET A 70 -8.73 28.27 13.39
CA MET A 70 -8.35 27.33 14.43
C MET A 70 -9.23 27.43 15.68
N SER A 71 -9.90 28.57 15.91
CA SER A 71 -10.84 28.74 17.03
C SER A 71 -12.02 27.77 16.95
N ALA A 72 -12.35 27.25 15.75
CA ALA A 72 -13.43 26.27 15.57
C ALA A 72 -13.25 25.02 16.46
N TYR A 73 -12.00 24.61 16.72
CA TYR A 73 -11.68 23.45 17.56
C TYR A 73 -11.81 23.71 19.07
N THR A 74 -12.18 24.94 19.48
CA THR A 74 -12.43 25.28 20.89
C THR A 74 -13.86 24.95 21.32
N THR A 75 -14.80 24.98 20.38
CA THR A 75 -16.24 24.80 20.63
C THR A 75 -16.83 23.61 19.89
N THR A 76 -16.22 23.20 18.78
CA THR A 76 -16.68 22.08 17.96
C THR A 76 -15.65 20.95 18.06
N PRO A 77 -16.06 19.72 18.45
CA PRO A 77 -15.18 18.57 18.44
C PRO A 77 -14.61 18.32 17.02
N ASP A 78 -13.33 17.98 16.91
CA ASP A 78 -12.63 17.86 15.61
C ASP A 78 -13.41 17.00 14.60
N TYR A 79 -13.90 15.83 15.03
CA TYR A 79 -14.66 14.92 14.17
C TYR A 79 -15.96 15.51 13.60
N ARG A 80 -16.49 16.60 14.17
CA ARG A 80 -17.72 17.28 13.72
C ARG A 80 -17.45 18.52 12.86
N ILE A 81 -16.21 18.96 12.72
CA ILE A 81 -15.88 20.17 11.95
C ILE A 81 -16.36 20.00 10.49
N PRO A 82 -17.23 20.90 9.99
CA PRO A 82 -17.80 20.79 8.65
C PRO A 82 -16.87 21.37 7.57
N LEU A 83 -17.14 21.01 6.31
CA LEU A 83 -16.53 21.66 5.15
C LEU A 83 -17.00 23.11 5.00
N THR A 84 -16.17 23.92 4.36
CA THR A 84 -16.56 25.23 3.83
C THR A 84 -17.28 25.07 2.48
N ALA A 85 -17.84 26.16 1.95
CA ALA A 85 -18.40 26.16 0.59
C ALA A 85 -17.30 25.87 -0.46
N LEU A 86 -16.11 26.47 -0.28
CA LEU A 86 -14.95 26.21 -1.13
C LEU A 86 -14.52 24.73 -1.03
N GLY A 87 -14.51 24.15 0.17
CA GLY A 87 -14.21 22.73 0.37
C GLY A 87 -15.15 21.77 -0.37
N VAL A 88 -16.42 22.16 -0.53
CA VAL A 88 -17.39 21.42 -1.35
C VAL A 88 -17.05 21.49 -2.84
N GLU A 89 -16.68 22.67 -3.34
CA GLU A 89 -16.28 22.86 -4.74
C GLU A 89 -14.98 22.12 -5.07
N GLN A 90 -13.99 22.20 -4.17
CA GLN A 90 -12.75 21.44 -4.22
C GLN A 90 -13.03 19.93 -4.31
N ALA A 91 -13.95 19.40 -3.49
CA ALA A 91 -14.29 17.99 -3.50
C ALA A 91 -14.96 17.55 -4.82
N ARG A 92 -15.79 18.40 -5.43
CA ARG A 92 -16.36 18.13 -6.76
C ARG A 92 -15.28 18.11 -7.84
N ALA A 93 -14.32 19.02 -7.77
CA ALA A 93 -13.19 19.07 -8.70
C ALA A 93 -12.31 17.83 -8.58
N ALA A 94 -11.95 17.44 -7.35
CA ALA A 94 -11.22 16.21 -7.08
C ALA A 94 -11.98 14.97 -7.58
N GLY A 95 -13.31 14.92 -7.43
CA GLY A 95 -14.13 13.84 -7.98
C GLY A 95 -13.98 13.67 -9.48
N ARG A 96 -13.99 14.77 -10.25
CA ARG A 96 -13.74 14.74 -11.70
C ARG A 96 -12.32 14.29 -12.02
N GLY A 97 -11.32 14.84 -11.34
CA GLY A 97 -9.92 14.45 -11.53
C GLY A 97 -9.71 12.95 -11.28
N ILE A 98 -10.24 12.41 -10.18
CA ILE A 98 -10.12 10.98 -9.86
C ILE A 98 -10.86 10.13 -10.90
N LEU A 99 -12.02 10.58 -11.39
CA LEU A 99 -12.73 9.89 -12.47
C LEU A 99 -11.86 9.80 -13.74
N ASP A 100 -11.23 10.91 -14.14
CA ASP A 100 -10.36 10.95 -15.32
C ASP A 100 -9.20 9.97 -15.17
N VAL A 101 -8.60 9.88 -13.97
CA VAL A 101 -7.54 8.91 -13.66
C VAL A 101 -8.03 7.47 -13.82
N VAL A 102 -9.16 7.10 -13.22
CA VAL A 102 -9.60 5.69 -13.24
C VAL A 102 -10.20 5.28 -14.59
N ALA A 103 -10.74 6.24 -15.35
CA ALA A 103 -11.29 6.01 -16.68
C ALA A 103 -10.22 6.04 -17.79
N SER A 104 -9.03 6.61 -17.50
CA SER A 104 -7.90 6.59 -18.42
C SER A 104 -7.46 5.14 -18.73
N GLY A 105 -7.36 4.81 -20.01
CA GLY A 105 -6.99 3.48 -20.50
C GLY A 105 -8.12 2.64 -21.09
N GLY A 106 -9.36 3.15 -21.14
CA GLY A 106 -10.47 2.54 -21.89
C GLY A 106 -10.96 1.18 -21.35
N GLY A 107 -10.43 0.74 -20.21
CA GLY A 107 -10.72 -0.55 -19.60
C GLY A 107 -12.05 -0.59 -18.84
N ASN A 108 -12.49 -1.79 -18.49
CA ASN A 108 -13.56 -1.98 -17.52
C ASN A 108 -13.02 -1.70 -16.11
N TRP A 109 -13.49 -0.64 -15.47
CA TRP A 109 -13.04 -0.26 -14.13
C TRP A 109 -14.20 -0.19 -13.14
N LYS A 110 -13.87 -0.40 -11.87
CA LYS A 110 -14.75 -0.20 -10.71
C LYS A 110 -13.99 0.49 -9.58
N VAL A 111 -14.73 1.16 -8.70
CA VAL A 111 -14.17 1.88 -7.55
C VAL A 111 -14.80 1.43 -6.24
N TYR A 112 -13.99 1.30 -5.19
CA TYR A 112 -14.43 1.13 -3.82
C TYR A 112 -13.89 2.26 -2.95
N PHE A 113 -14.75 2.83 -2.09
CA PHE A 113 -14.38 3.96 -1.25
C PHE A 113 -14.17 3.56 0.21
N TYR A 114 -13.06 4.00 0.80
CA TYR A 114 -12.89 4.09 2.24
C TYR A 114 -12.97 5.55 2.67
N VAL A 115 -13.57 5.81 3.83
CA VAL A 115 -13.68 7.17 4.36
C VAL A 115 -13.49 7.21 5.86
N SER A 116 -12.74 8.19 6.34
CA SER A 116 -12.72 8.50 7.77
C SER A 116 -14.11 8.90 8.27
N PRO A 117 -14.50 8.55 9.51
CA PRO A 117 -15.82 8.88 10.05
C PRO A 117 -16.07 10.38 10.28
N TYR A 118 -15.08 11.24 10.05
CA TYR A 118 -15.19 12.68 10.34
C TYR A 118 -16.17 13.37 9.37
N ALA A 119 -16.87 14.39 9.86
CA ALA A 119 -17.90 15.08 9.09
C ALA A 119 -17.35 15.65 7.76
N ARG A 120 -16.17 16.27 7.81
CA ARG A 120 -15.47 16.82 6.62
C ARG A 120 -15.07 15.77 5.59
N THR A 121 -14.60 14.60 6.00
CA THR A 121 -14.23 13.50 5.08
C THR A 121 -15.46 12.86 4.47
N ARG A 122 -16.52 12.64 5.25
CA ARG A 122 -17.81 12.13 4.75
C ARG A 122 -18.45 13.10 3.76
N ALA A 123 -18.40 14.41 4.03
CA ALA A 123 -18.88 15.42 3.11
C ALA A 123 -18.04 15.47 1.81
N THR A 124 -16.71 15.35 1.93
CA THR A 124 -15.81 15.28 0.77
C THR A 124 -16.15 14.07 -0.10
N LEU A 125 -16.30 12.88 0.49
CA LEU A 125 -16.67 11.67 -0.24
C LEU A 125 -18.02 11.81 -0.95
N ARG A 126 -19.02 12.43 -0.31
CA ARG A 126 -20.33 12.65 -0.97
C ARG A 126 -20.18 13.43 -2.26
N GLU A 127 -19.37 14.47 -2.27
CA GLU A 127 -19.19 15.33 -3.44
C GLU A 127 -18.27 14.70 -4.50
N ILE A 128 -17.22 13.97 -4.09
CA ILE A 128 -16.42 13.12 -4.99
C ILE A 128 -17.30 12.08 -5.68
N GLY A 129 -18.14 11.39 -4.91
CA GLY A 129 -19.01 10.30 -5.38
C GLY A 129 -20.00 10.72 -6.47
N ARG A 130 -20.35 12.01 -6.56
CA ARG A 130 -21.24 12.55 -7.62
C ARG A 130 -20.64 12.45 -9.02
N ALA A 131 -19.31 12.37 -9.14
CA ALA A 131 -18.66 12.20 -10.44
C ALA A 131 -18.81 10.78 -10.99
N PHE A 132 -19.09 9.78 -10.14
CA PHE A 132 -19.04 8.38 -10.53
C PHE A 132 -20.43 7.84 -10.91
N PRO A 133 -20.57 7.17 -12.07
CA PRO A 133 -21.77 6.40 -12.38
C PRO A 133 -22.03 5.33 -11.30
N ARG A 134 -23.29 5.15 -10.88
CA ARG A 134 -23.62 4.25 -9.76
C ARG A 134 -23.19 2.82 -10.00
N ASP A 135 -23.30 2.34 -11.24
CA ASP A 135 -22.89 1.00 -11.65
C ASP A 135 -21.38 0.82 -11.53
N ARG A 136 -20.58 1.88 -11.62
CA ARG A 136 -19.12 1.84 -11.46
C ARG A 136 -18.64 1.74 -10.01
N VAL A 137 -19.52 1.96 -9.03
CA VAL A 137 -19.19 1.96 -7.60
C VAL A 137 -19.53 0.62 -6.97
N ILE A 138 -18.51 -0.10 -6.49
CA ILE A 138 -18.65 -1.38 -5.76
C ILE A 138 -19.34 -1.12 -4.41
N GLY A 139 -18.84 -0.14 -3.68
CA GLY A 139 -19.34 0.21 -2.35
C GLY A 139 -18.51 1.30 -1.67
N ALA A 140 -18.91 1.64 -0.46
CA ALA A 140 -18.21 2.56 0.42
C ALA A 140 -18.25 2.05 1.87
N ARG A 141 -17.15 2.20 2.60
CA ARG A 141 -17.04 1.81 4.02
C ARG A 141 -16.41 2.91 4.85
N GLU A 142 -17.00 3.20 6.00
CA GLU A 142 -16.36 4.01 7.03
C GLU A 142 -15.24 3.22 7.70
N GLU A 143 -14.07 3.82 7.85
CA GLU A 143 -12.91 3.21 8.49
C GLU A 143 -12.34 4.17 9.54
N CYS A 144 -12.51 3.81 10.82
CA CYS A 144 -12.10 4.66 11.94
C CYS A 144 -10.57 4.81 12.04
N ARG A 145 -9.81 3.81 11.56
CA ARG A 145 -8.35 3.82 11.62
C ARG A 145 -7.70 4.78 10.63
N VAL A 146 -8.45 5.34 9.69
CA VAL A 146 -7.97 6.38 8.75
C VAL A 146 -8.42 7.80 9.14
N ARG A 147 -8.82 8.03 10.40
CA ARG A 147 -9.09 9.38 10.97
C ARG A 147 -7.81 10.19 11.21
N GLU A 148 -7.93 11.50 11.42
CA GLU A 148 -6.75 12.35 11.66
C GLU A 148 -6.06 12.06 13.00
N GLN A 149 -4.80 12.47 13.17
CA GLN A 149 -4.14 12.46 14.48
C GLN A 149 -4.95 13.26 15.50
N ASP A 150 -5.29 12.63 16.61
CA ASP A 150 -6.03 13.29 17.68
C ASP A 150 -5.10 14.26 18.45
N PHE A 151 -5.48 15.53 18.58
CA PHE A 151 -4.72 16.55 19.33
C PHE A 151 -5.29 16.79 20.75
N GLY A 152 -6.05 15.82 21.27
CA GLY A 152 -6.84 15.97 22.50
C GLY A 152 -8.27 16.45 22.24
N ASN A 153 -9.00 16.75 23.32
CA ASN A 153 -10.44 17.01 23.28
C ASN A 153 -10.81 18.35 22.61
N PHE A 154 -10.49 19.47 23.26
CA PHE A 154 -10.69 20.82 22.73
C PHE A 154 -9.35 21.55 22.67
N GLN A 155 -9.15 22.28 21.58
CA GLN A 155 -7.88 22.90 21.24
C GLN A 155 -7.89 24.39 21.65
N VAL A 156 -7.71 24.66 22.95
CA VAL A 156 -7.58 26.03 23.46
C VAL A 156 -6.33 26.68 22.85
N GLU A 157 -6.52 27.84 22.22
CA GLU A 157 -5.51 28.42 21.32
C GLU A 157 -4.15 28.65 21.99
N GLU A 158 -4.13 29.28 23.18
CA GLU A 158 -2.89 29.57 23.91
C GLU A 158 -2.14 28.30 24.31
N ARG A 159 -2.86 27.30 24.84
CA ARG A 159 -2.29 25.98 25.16
C ARG A 159 -1.74 25.30 23.92
N MET A 160 -2.48 25.34 22.81
CA MET A 160 -2.05 24.73 21.55
C MET A 160 -0.86 25.43 20.91
N ARG A 161 -0.69 26.75 21.11
CA ARG A 161 0.48 27.49 20.66
C ARG A 161 1.75 26.97 21.36
N ALA A 162 1.73 26.89 22.69
CA ALA A 162 2.84 26.35 23.47
C ALA A 162 3.17 24.88 23.12
N VAL A 163 2.13 24.06 22.92
CA VAL A 163 2.30 22.66 22.48
C VAL A 163 2.95 22.56 21.10
N LYS A 164 2.54 23.41 20.14
CA LYS A 164 3.13 23.45 18.79
C LYS A 164 4.59 23.88 18.80
N GLU A 165 4.96 24.87 19.62
CA GLU A 165 6.36 25.28 19.79
C GLU A 165 7.21 24.16 20.38
N THR A 166 6.69 23.46 21.39
CA THR A 166 7.38 22.31 22.00
C THR A 166 7.58 21.20 20.97
N ARG A 167 6.56 20.93 20.15
CA ARG A 167 6.62 19.94 19.07
C ARG A 167 7.69 20.26 18.04
N GLN A 168 7.86 21.53 17.66
CA GLN A 168 8.89 21.94 16.71
C GLN A 168 10.30 21.63 17.22
N ARG A 169 10.53 21.74 18.53
CA ARG A 169 11.83 21.41 19.15
C ARG A 169 12.04 19.91 19.36
N PHE A 170 10.98 19.15 19.62
CA PHE A 170 11.04 17.72 19.92
C PHE A 170 11.15 16.84 18.66
N GLY A 171 10.54 17.24 17.55
CA GLY A 171 10.36 16.41 16.36
C GLY A 171 8.90 16.03 16.15
N ARG A 172 8.51 15.73 14.91
CA ARG A 172 7.08 15.62 14.54
C ARG A 172 6.53 14.22 14.75
N PHE A 173 7.35 13.20 14.55
CA PHE A 173 6.89 11.81 14.51
C PHE A 173 6.55 11.24 15.89
N PHE A 174 7.48 11.37 16.84
CA PHE A 174 7.33 10.82 18.19
C PHE A 174 6.65 11.75 19.20
N PHE A 175 6.46 13.04 18.85
CA PHE A 175 5.79 13.97 19.75
C PHE A 175 4.32 13.58 19.94
N ARG A 176 3.93 13.41 21.21
CA ARG A 176 2.57 13.08 21.60
C ARG A 176 1.87 14.32 22.13
N PHE A 177 0.73 14.64 21.54
CA PHE A 177 -0.11 15.71 22.04
C PHE A 177 -0.70 15.33 23.41
N PRO A 178 -0.85 16.28 24.35
CA PRO A 178 -1.56 16.03 25.60
C PRO A 178 -2.98 15.51 25.32
N GLU A 179 -3.35 14.37 25.93
CA GLU A 179 -4.64 13.68 25.68
C GLU A 179 -4.87 13.26 24.21
N GLY A 180 -3.83 13.30 23.39
CA GLY A 180 -3.89 12.99 21.97
C GLY A 180 -2.95 11.86 21.54
N GLU A 181 -2.74 11.78 20.24
CA GLU A 181 -1.88 10.79 19.57
C GLU A 181 -0.51 11.41 19.24
N SER A 182 0.50 10.56 19.08
CA SER A 182 1.72 10.82 18.31
C SER A 182 1.55 10.30 16.87
N ALA A 183 2.43 10.66 15.93
CA ALA A 183 2.35 10.08 14.58
C ALA A 183 2.71 8.59 14.59
N ALA A 184 3.49 8.13 15.58
CA ALA A 184 3.73 6.71 15.82
C ALA A 184 2.44 5.96 16.22
N ASP A 185 1.58 6.55 17.06
CA ASP A 185 0.27 5.96 17.38
C ASP A 185 -0.62 5.86 16.12
N VAL A 186 -0.56 6.89 15.25
CA VAL A 186 -1.23 6.87 13.94
C VAL A 186 -0.68 5.76 13.04
N PHE A 187 0.64 5.54 13.05
CA PHE A 187 1.30 4.48 12.27
C PHE A 187 0.77 3.10 12.65
N ASP A 188 0.59 2.81 13.94
CA ASP A 188 0.10 1.50 14.40
C ASP A 188 -1.34 1.22 13.96
N ARG A 189 -2.24 2.21 14.07
CA ARG A 189 -3.63 2.03 13.59
C ARG A 189 -3.72 1.93 12.07
N VAL A 190 -2.88 2.67 11.33
CA VAL A 190 -2.79 2.55 9.88
C VAL A 190 -2.23 1.18 9.49
N ALA A 191 -1.22 0.67 10.20
CA ALA A 191 -0.72 -0.69 9.99
C ALA A 191 -1.83 -1.74 10.18
N SER A 192 -2.61 -1.64 11.26
CA SER A 192 -3.79 -2.50 11.48
C SER A 192 -4.82 -2.42 10.35
N PHE A 193 -5.07 -1.21 9.81
CA PHE A 193 -5.94 -1.04 8.65
C PHE A 193 -5.38 -1.76 7.42
N LEU A 194 -4.08 -1.64 7.14
CA LEU A 194 -3.45 -2.35 6.02
C LEU A 194 -3.60 -3.87 6.13
N GLU A 195 -3.46 -4.45 7.32
CA GLU A 195 -3.70 -5.89 7.54
C GLU A 195 -5.15 -6.29 7.15
N SER A 196 -6.13 -5.44 7.48
CA SER A 196 -7.52 -5.69 7.11
C SER A 196 -7.76 -5.52 5.61
N LEU A 197 -7.13 -4.50 5.01
CA LEU A 197 -7.17 -4.26 3.57
C LEU A 197 -6.57 -5.43 2.79
N TRP A 198 -5.41 -5.92 3.21
CA TRP A 198 -4.77 -7.08 2.60
C TRP A 198 -5.64 -8.32 2.69
N ARG A 199 -6.27 -8.56 3.84
CA ARG A 199 -7.25 -9.65 4.01
C ARG A 199 -8.46 -9.49 3.09
N ASP A 200 -8.99 -8.28 2.93
CA ASP A 200 -10.13 -8.01 2.03
C ASP A 200 -9.76 -8.27 0.56
N ILE A 201 -8.55 -7.87 0.15
CA ILE A 201 -7.98 -8.14 -1.17
C ILE A 201 -7.76 -9.65 -1.36
N ASP A 202 -7.12 -10.30 -0.38
CA ASP A 202 -6.83 -11.72 -0.42
C ASP A 202 -8.12 -12.51 -0.52
N MET A 203 -9.16 -12.18 0.27
CA MET A 203 -10.46 -12.85 0.19
C MET A 203 -11.29 -12.53 -1.06
N GLY A 204 -10.76 -11.75 -2.02
CA GLY A 204 -11.49 -11.36 -3.22
C GLY A 204 -12.76 -10.55 -2.94
N ARG A 205 -12.89 -9.90 -1.77
CA ARG A 205 -14.13 -9.19 -1.37
C ARG A 205 -14.42 -7.97 -2.23
N LEU A 206 -13.41 -7.48 -2.94
CA LEU A 206 -13.47 -6.32 -3.82
C LEU A 206 -13.44 -6.72 -5.31
N ASP A 207 -13.38 -8.02 -5.60
CA ASP A 207 -13.36 -8.53 -6.97
C ASP A 207 -14.78 -8.52 -7.54
N GLN A 208 -14.93 -8.00 -8.76
CA GLN A 208 -16.21 -7.95 -9.45
C GLN A 208 -16.25 -8.92 -10.63
N ASN A 209 -15.21 -8.90 -11.48
CA ASN A 209 -14.99 -9.88 -12.52
C ASN A 209 -13.51 -9.93 -12.95
N PRO A 210 -13.08 -10.99 -13.66
CA PRO A 210 -11.69 -11.15 -14.07
C PRO A 210 -11.14 -10.08 -15.03
N SER A 211 -12.01 -9.39 -15.77
CA SER A 211 -11.64 -8.35 -16.75
C SER A 211 -11.67 -6.93 -16.18
N CYS A 212 -12.00 -6.77 -14.90
CA CYS A 212 -12.26 -5.48 -14.29
C CYS A 212 -11.09 -5.00 -13.44
N GLU A 213 -10.64 -3.78 -13.69
CA GLU A 213 -9.69 -3.08 -12.84
C GLU A 213 -10.39 -2.53 -11.59
N THR A 214 -9.99 -3.01 -10.41
CA THR A 214 -10.45 -2.46 -9.13
C THR A 214 -9.57 -1.28 -8.72
N ASN A 215 -10.19 -0.16 -8.34
CA ASN A 215 -9.50 1.02 -7.83
C ASN A 215 -10.02 1.33 -6.42
N LEU A 216 -9.12 1.65 -5.49
CA LEU A 216 -9.49 2.05 -4.14
C LEU A 216 -9.30 3.55 -3.98
N VAL A 217 -10.28 4.22 -3.40
CA VAL A 217 -10.19 5.65 -3.05
C VAL A 217 -10.36 5.79 -1.55
N ILE A 218 -9.37 6.37 -0.87
CA ILE A 218 -9.34 6.51 0.59
C ILE A 218 -9.41 8.00 0.92
N VAL A 219 -10.59 8.45 1.35
CA VAL A 219 -10.83 9.85 1.77
C VAL A 219 -10.50 9.99 3.26
N SER A 220 -9.37 10.65 3.52
CA SER A 220 -8.74 10.75 4.83
C SER A 220 -8.22 12.18 5.08
N HIS A 221 -7.11 12.30 5.79
CA HIS A 221 -6.54 13.53 6.30
C HIS A 221 -5.06 13.62 5.96
N GLY A 222 -4.46 14.79 6.14
CA GLY A 222 -3.12 15.06 5.62
C GLY A 222 -2.04 14.22 6.28
N LEU A 223 -1.98 14.21 7.62
CA LEU A 223 -0.97 13.44 8.32
C LEU A 223 -1.19 11.94 8.17
N THR A 224 -2.44 11.48 8.31
CA THR A 224 -2.78 10.06 8.17
C THR A 224 -2.44 9.51 6.78
N SER A 225 -2.63 10.30 5.71
CA SER A 225 -2.25 9.89 4.35
C SER A 225 -0.73 9.80 4.18
N ARG A 226 0.05 10.69 4.81
CA ARG A 226 1.52 10.58 4.82
C ARG A 226 2.00 9.35 5.59
N VAL A 227 1.36 9.04 6.72
CA VAL A 227 1.66 7.83 7.51
C VAL A 227 1.30 6.56 6.72
N PHE A 228 0.20 6.59 5.96
CA PHE A 228 -0.13 5.51 5.02
C PHE A 228 0.99 5.28 4.02
N LEU A 229 1.48 6.33 3.35
CA LEU A 229 2.59 6.22 2.40
C LEU A 229 3.86 5.70 3.05
N MET A 230 4.22 6.23 4.23
CA MET A 230 5.36 5.77 5.02
C MET A 230 5.25 4.27 5.32
N LYS A 231 4.11 3.82 5.83
CA LYS A 231 3.89 2.41 6.17
C LYS A 231 3.94 1.53 4.91
N TRP A 232 3.36 1.99 3.81
CA TRP A 232 3.28 1.23 2.56
C TRP A 232 4.65 1.05 1.91
N PHE A 233 5.39 2.15 1.75
CA PHE A 233 6.70 2.17 1.11
C PHE A 233 7.86 1.88 2.06
N LYS A 234 7.55 1.59 3.34
CA LYS A 234 8.53 1.27 4.39
C LYS A 234 9.56 2.39 4.58
N TRP A 235 9.12 3.64 4.42
CA TRP A 235 10.00 4.79 4.62
C TRP A 235 10.42 4.93 6.07
N THR A 236 11.63 5.43 6.27
CA THR A 236 12.17 5.73 7.61
C THR A 236 11.45 6.93 8.23
N VAL A 237 11.66 7.12 9.54
CA VAL A 237 11.14 8.30 10.24
C VAL A 237 11.69 9.59 9.61
N ASP A 238 12.99 9.63 9.31
CA ASP A 238 13.64 10.80 8.70
C ASP A 238 13.10 11.12 7.31
N GLN A 239 12.81 10.10 6.51
CA GLN A 239 12.16 10.27 5.21
C GLN A 239 10.74 10.82 5.39
N PHE A 240 9.97 10.31 6.36
CA PHE A 240 8.64 10.79 6.67
C PHE A 240 8.62 12.25 7.14
N GLU A 241 9.57 12.68 7.96
CA GLU A 241 9.58 14.03 8.53
C GLU A 241 9.76 15.13 7.46
N ARG A 242 10.37 14.78 6.31
CA ARG A 242 10.53 15.65 5.13
C ARG A 242 9.24 15.85 4.34
N LEU A 243 8.28 14.95 4.45
CA LEU A 243 7.09 14.96 3.63
C LEU A 243 6.20 16.17 3.92
N ASN A 244 5.88 16.91 2.85
CA ASN A 244 4.90 17.99 2.87
C ASN A 244 3.48 17.44 2.98
N ASN A 245 2.65 18.15 3.74
CA ASN A 245 1.27 17.77 3.93
C ASN A 245 0.50 17.88 2.62
N PHE A 246 -0.54 17.05 2.45
CA PHE A 246 -1.46 17.18 1.32
C PHE A 246 -2.17 18.54 1.40
N GLU A 247 -2.42 19.20 0.29
CA GLU A 247 -3.34 20.32 0.18
C GLU A 247 -4.81 19.87 0.27
N ASN A 248 -5.73 20.80 0.49
CA ASN A 248 -7.16 20.47 0.58
C ASN A 248 -7.66 19.86 -0.74
N CYS A 249 -8.29 18.68 -0.67
CA CYS A 249 -8.69 17.88 -1.83
C CYS A 249 -7.57 17.45 -2.79
N GLU A 250 -6.29 17.61 -2.41
CA GLU A 250 -5.21 16.94 -3.12
C GLU A 250 -5.41 15.43 -3.03
N PHE A 251 -5.18 14.75 -4.15
CA PHE A 251 -5.12 13.30 -4.19
C PHE A 251 -3.81 12.81 -4.77
N ARG A 252 -3.30 11.70 -4.21
CA ARG A 252 -2.10 11.02 -4.69
C ARG A 252 -2.44 9.59 -5.06
N VAL A 253 -2.07 9.24 -6.27
CA VAL A 253 -2.32 7.92 -6.88
C VAL A 253 -1.10 7.03 -6.75
N MET A 254 -1.28 5.90 -6.10
CA MET A 254 -0.35 4.77 -6.12
C MET A 254 -0.88 3.78 -7.15
N GLN A 255 -0.14 3.54 -8.23
CA GLN A 255 -0.58 2.63 -9.29
C GLN A 255 0.32 1.40 -9.34
N LEU A 256 -0.30 0.24 -9.52
CA LEU A 256 0.38 -1.04 -9.67
C LEU A 256 1.14 -1.05 -11.01
N GLY A 257 2.47 -1.12 -10.93
CA GLY A 257 3.38 -1.27 -12.05
C GLY A 257 3.40 -2.71 -12.61
N PRO A 258 4.06 -2.92 -13.76
CA PRO A 258 4.13 -4.23 -14.42
C PRO A 258 4.82 -5.31 -13.56
N GLY A 259 5.73 -4.92 -12.67
CA GLY A 259 6.40 -5.82 -11.72
C GLY A 259 5.55 -6.31 -10.56
N GLY A 260 4.33 -5.80 -10.39
CA GLY A 260 3.46 -6.10 -9.26
C GLY A 260 3.75 -5.26 -8.01
N GLU A 261 4.52 -4.19 -8.14
CA GLU A 261 4.78 -3.20 -7.08
C GLU A 261 3.98 -1.92 -7.33
N TYR A 262 3.49 -1.29 -6.26
CA TYR A 262 2.87 0.03 -6.40
C TYR A 262 3.94 1.11 -6.48
N SER A 263 3.70 2.13 -7.30
CA SER A 263 4.55 3.31 -7.37
C SER A 263 3.71 4.57 -7.56
N LEU A 264 4.21 5.68 -7.01
CA LEU A 264 3.69 7.02 -7.28
C LEU A 264 4.10 7.50 -8.70
N LEU A 265 5.28 7.13 -9.18
CA LEU A 265 5.83 7.61 -10.47
C LEU A 265 5.22 6.98 -11.72
N VAL A 266 4.31 6.02 -11.55
CA VAL A 266 3.50 5.53 -12.66
C VAL A 266 2.48 6.58 -13.11
N HIS A 267 2.10 7.49 -12.21
CA HIS A 267 1.14 8.56 -12.52
C HIS A 267 1.73 9.96 -12.33
N HIS A 268 2.48 10.18 -11.26
CA HIS A 268 3.03 11.50 -10.92
C HIS A 268 4.41 11.71 -11.54
N THR A 269 4.80 12.96 -11.70
CA THR A 269 6.12 13.32 -12.19
C THR A 269 7.14 13.36 -11.05
N LYS A 270 8.43 13.35 -11.41
CA LYS A 270 9.51 13.47 -10.44
C LYS A 270 9.43 14.79 -9.68
N GLU A 271 9.12 15.87 -10.39
CA GLU A 271 9.01 17.22 -9.85
C GLU A 271 7.89 17.32 -8.81
N GLU A 272 6.76 16.64 -9.02
CA GLU A 272 5.67 16.56 -8.03
C GLU A 272 6.13 15.86 -6.75
N LEU A 273 6.85 14.74 -6.87
CA LEU A 273 7.40 14.01 -5.71
C LEU A 273 8.42 14.84 -4.93
N GLU A 274 9.30 15.58 -5.62
CA GLU A 274 10.24 16.52 -5.00
C GLU A 274 9.50 17.63 -4.25
N GLN A 275 8.45 18.20 -4.86
CA GLN A 275 7.58 19.20 -4.20
C GLN A 275 6.86 18.63 -2.99
N TRP A 276 6.61 17.32 -2.94
CA TRP A 276 6.07 16.64 -1.76
C TRP A 276 7.11 16.36 -0.68
N GLY A 277 8.37 16.75 -0.88
CA GLY A 277 9.45 16.59 0.08
C GLY A 277 10.09 15.21 0.05
N MET A 278 9.92 14.42 -1.02
CA MET A 278 10.58 13.13 -1.16
C MET A 278 12.07 13.31 -1.46
N SER A 279 12.92 12.54 -0.78
CA SER A 279 14.37 12.55 -1.00
C SER A 279 14.73 11.88 -2.35
N PRO A 280 15.94 12.14 -2.89
CA PRO A 280 16.41 11.45 -4.10
C PRO A 280 16.35 9.92 -3.98
N GLU A 281 16.66 9.37 -2.80
CA GLU A 281 16.58 7.94 -2.51
C GLU A 281 15.14 7.42 -2.60
N MET A 282 14.17 8.12 -1.98
CA MET A 282 12.76 7.72 -2.07
C MET A 282 12.26 7.77 -3.52
N ILE A 283 12.68 8.77 -4.29
CA ILE A 283 12.32 8.90 -5.70
C ILE A 283 12.91 7.76 -6.53
N ALA A 284 14.18 7.40 -6.29
CA ALA A 284 14.82 6.28 -6.96
C ALA A 284 14.09 4.95 -6.68
N ASP A 285 13.67 4.70 -5.42
CA ASP A 285 12.81 3.55 -5.08
C ASP A 285 11.47 3.59 -5.86
N GLN A 286 10.83 4.76 -5.98
CA GLN A 286 9.60 4.86 -6.79
C GLN A 286 9.83 4.61 -8.28
N GLN A 287 10.97 5.02 -8.84
CA GLN A 287 11.34 4.75 -10.24
C GLN A 287 11.51 3.27 -10.46
N TRP A 288 12.27 2.61 -9.57
CA TRP A 288 12.45 1.17 -9.58
C TRP A 288 11.10 0.45 -9.49
N ARG A 289 10.21 0.81 -8.55
CA ARG A 289 8.87 0.19 -8.42
C ARG A 289 8.01 0.37 -9.66
N ALA A 290 8.18 1.47 -10.41
CA ALA A 290 7.43 1.74 -11.63
C ALA A 290 7.87 0.86 -12.81
N SER A 291 9.16 0.48 -12.88
CA SER A 291 9.75 -0.24 -14.01
C SER A 291 10.18 -1.68 -13.72
N ALA A 292 10.30 -2.08 -12.45
CA ALA A 292 10.87 -3.35 -12.05
C ALA A 292 10.06 -4.54 -12.59
N ASN A 293 10.77 -5.63 -12.84
CA ASN A 293 10.20 -6.94 -13.11
C ASN A 293 10.37 -7.80 -11.85
N ARG A 294 9.39 -8.65 -11.52
CA ARG A 294 9.18 -9.32 -10.21
C ARG A 294 10.37 -10.09 -9.59
N ARG A 295 11.51 -10.19 -10.28
CA ARG A 295 12.72 -10.95 -9.90
C ARG A 295 13.92 -10.11 -9.43
N SER A 296 13.89 -8.77 -9.50
CA SER A 296 15.08 -7.93 -9.22
C SER A 296 15.27 -7.48 -7.76
N TRP A 297 14.39 -7.88 -6.82
CA TRP A 297 14.40 -7.34 -5.44
C TRP A 297 15.61 -7.77 -4.60
N ALA A 298 16.23 -8.91 -4.92
CA ALA A 298 17.29 -9.49 -4.10
C ALA A 298 18.67 -8.85 -4.30
N GLU A 299 18.91 -8.16 -5.41
CA GLU A 299 20.25 -7.68 -5.79
C GLU A 299 20.54 -6.23 -5.35
N GLU A 300 19.51 -5.43 -5.02
CA GLU A 300 19.65 -3.98 -4.77
C GLU A 300 19.34 -3.53 -3.33
N CYS A 301 18.94 -4.45 -2.42
CA CYS A 301 18.73 -4.15 -0.99
C CYS A 301 20.05 -4.00 -0.19
N SER A 302 21.13 -3.47 -0.78
CA SER A 302 22.40 -3.28 -0.06
C SER A 302 22.45 -1.96 0.71
N SER A 303 21.91 -0.86 0.16
CA SER A 303 22.20 0.49 0.68
C SER A 303 21.68 0.78 2.09
N PHE A 304 20.56 0.17 2.50
CA PHE A 304 20.00 0.36 3.85
C PHE A 304 20.70 -0.53 4.88
N ILE A 305 21.17 -1.73 4.48
CA ILE A 305 21.95 -2.63 5.33
C ILE A 305 23.29 -1.98 5.68
N ASP A 306 23.95 -1.38 4.69
CA ASP A 306 25.27 -0.76 4.86
C ASP A 306 25.27 0.38 5.91
N SER A 307 24.10 1.00 6.17
CA SER A 307 23.96 2.06 7.18
C SER A 307 23.95 1.57 8.64
N PHE A 308 23.70 0.27 8.87
CA PHE A 308 23.66 -0.35 10.21
C PHE A 308 24.79 -1.38 10.41
N PHE A 309 25.30 -1.91 9.31
CA PHE A 309 26.35 -2.91 9.28
C PHE A 309 27.52 -2.34 8.47
N GLU A 310 28.13 -1.27 8.98
CA GLU A 310 29.52 -0.97 8.62
C GLU A 310 30.33 -2.23 8.96
N ASP A 311 30.92 -2.86 7.96
CA ASP A 311 31.81 -4.00 8.14
C ASP A 311 33.01 -3.50 8.96
N PRO A 312 33.20 -3.87 10.24
CA PRO A 312 34.41 -3.54 10.97
C PRO A 312 35.49 -4.49 10.48
N LYS A 313 35.95 -4.28 9.24
CA LYS A 313 37.12 -4.98 8.73
C LYS A 313 38.37 -4.16 9.00
N ASP A 314 39.25 -4.83 9.74
CA ASP A 314 40.69 -4.64 9.77
C ASP A 314 41.24 -3.54 10.69
N SER A 315 40.99 -3.69 11.99
CA SER A 315 41.99 -3.34 13.02
C SER A 315 42.69 -4.61 13.54
N SER A 316 43.17 -5.47 12.64
CA SER A 316 44.34 -6.30 12.95
C SER A 316 45.55 -5.57 12.39
N GLU A 317 45.94 -4.48 13.06
CA GLU A 317 47.26 -3.91 12.88
C GLU A 317 48.27 -5.00 13.26
N SER A 318 49.07 -5.36 12.27
CA SER A 318 50.38 -5.98 12.44
C SER A 318 51.21 -5.15 13.43
N SER A 319 51.42 -5.65 14.63
CA SER A 319 52.61 -5.34 15.41
C SER A 319 53.40 -6.63 15.56
N GLU A 320 54.39 -6.77 14.70
CA GLU A 320 55.59 -7.56 14.94
C GLU A 320 56.11 -7.22 16.34
N ASP A 321 56.30 -8.21 17.19
CA ASP A 321 57.32 -8.17 18.24
C ASP A 321 57.78 -9.62 18.48
N GLU A 322 58.88 -9.94 17.80
CA GLU A 322 59.79 -11.01 18.16
C GLU A 322 60.50 -10.63 19.46
N GLU A 323 60.21 -11.29 20.58
CA GLU A 323 61.20 -11.45 21.65
C GLU A 323 61.25 -12.91 22.09
N GLU A 324 62.36 -13.54 21.71
CA GLU A 324 62.82 -14.86 22.12
C GLU A 324 63.08 -14.94 23.64
N GLU A 325 62.74 -16.12 24.16
CA GLU A 325 63.50 -16.90 25.14
C GLU A 325 63.87 -16.34 26.53
N LYS A 326 63.44 -17.15 27.52
CA LYS A 326 63.92 -17.32 28.92
C LYS A 326 63.20 -16.41 29.92
N GLU A 327 62.65 -16.92 31.02
CA GLU A 327 63.26 -17.91 31.89
C GLU A 327 62.24 -18.61 32.81
N ASN A 328 62.59 -19.85 33.14
CA ASN A 328 61.79 -20.91 33.74
C ASN A 328 61.19 -20.63 35.13
N GLY A 329 60.02 -21.22 35.34
CA GLY A 329 59.61 -21.66 36.66
C GLY A 329 60.51 -22.79 37.19
N LYS A 330 61.14 -22.52 38.32
CA LYS A 330 61.42 -23.44 39.43
C LYS A 330 62.20 -24.77 39.18
N ILE A 331 63.37 -24.77 39.84
CA ILE A 331 63.89 -25.81 40.76
C ILE A 331 64.69 -26.98 40.16
N LYS A 332 66.01 -26.93 40.41
CA LYS A 332 66.71 -27.92 41.25
C LYS A 332 67.79 -27.22 42.10
N GLN A 333 67.77 -27.46 43.41
CA GLN A 333 68.86 -27.18 44.35
C GLN A 333 70.04 -28.14 44.08
N LEU A 334 71.27 -27.67 44.28
CA LEU A 334 72.36 -28.35 45.02
C LEU A 334 73.68 -27.58 44.89
N GLU A 335 74.30 -27.39 46.07
CA GLU A 335 75.70 -27.02 46.41
C GLU A 335 76.23 -25.61 46.15
#